data_AF-A0A1H7MRJ4-F1
#
_entry.id   AF-A0A1H7MRJ4-F1
#
_cell.length_a   1.000
_cell.length_b   1.000
_cell.length_c   1.000
_cell.angle_alpha   90.00
_cell.angle_beta   90.00
_cell.angle_gamma   90.00
#
_symmetry.space_group_name_H-M   'P 1'
#
loop_
_entity.id
_entity.type
_entity.pdbx_description
1 polymer ?
#
loop_
_entity_poly.entity_id
_entity_poly.type
_entity_poly.pdbx_seq_one_letter_code
_entity_poly.pdbx_strand_id
1 'polypeptide(L)'
;MWNKAIAEAMGTLFLVLIGTGAVVFGESMLSIALAFGLIVIAMAYSIGTISGAHMNPAVSLAMFLNGRMNFKGFIVYVGAQLAGAVAGSAILQYFLIQSGKDATNLGATILAEDLTASSGVDL
;
A
#
# COMPACT_ATOMS: atom_id res chain seq x y z
N MET A 1 21.94 0.49 0.04
CA MET A 1 20.81 -0.46 -0.14
C MET A 1 19.80 -0.33 0.99
N TRP A 2 20.24 -0.30 2.25
CA TRP A 2 19.36 -0.08 3.41
C TRP A 2 18.54 1.21 3.37
N ASN A 3 19.12 2.34 2.97
CA ASN A 3 18.37 3.60 2.86
C ASN A 3 17.19 3.49 1.87
N LYS A 4 17.37 2.72 0.79
CA LYS A 4 16.31 2.47 -0.20
C LYS A 4 15.20 1.59 0.37
N ALA A 5 15.57 0.55 1.10
CA ALA A 5 14.62 -0.35 1.77
C ALA A 5 13.79 0.40 2.82
N ILE A 6 14.42 1.23 3.66
CA ILE A 6 13.70 2.04 4.66
C ILE A 6 12.77 3.03 3.97
N ALA A 7 13.23 3.69 2.90
CA ALA A 7 12.40 4.58 2.10
C ALA A 7 11.16 3.86 1.55
N GLU A 8 11.31 2.69 0.92
CA GLU A 8 10.20 1.89 0.39
C GLU A 8 9.23 1.42 1.49
N ALA A 9 9.75 1.02 2.66
CA ALA A 9 8.92 0.64 3.80
C ALA A 9 8.10 1.82 4.32
N MET A 10 8.72 3.00 4.49
CA MET A 10 8.01 4.21 4.92
C MET A 10 6.99 4.68 3.89
N GLY A 11 7.36 4.67 2.60
CA GLY A 11 6.44 4.99 1.50
C GLY A 11 5.20 4.11 1.51
N THR A 12 5.39 2.80 1.62
CA THR A 12 4.28 1.84 1.65
C THR A 12 3.46 1.93 2.94
N LEU A 13 4.12 2.18 4.09
CA LEU A 13 3.44 2.42 5.36
C LEU A 13 2.45 3.57 5.26
N PHE A 14 2.90 4.74 4.80
CA PHE A 14 2.03 5.91 4.70
C PHE A 14 0.95 5.74 3.62
N LEU A 15 1.30 5.11 2.49
CA LEU A 15 0.34 4.77 1.45
C LEU A 15 -0.80 3.92 2.00
N VAL A 16 -0.49 2.85 2.73
CA VAL A 16 -1.51 1.98 3.32
C VAL A 16 -2.27 2.69 4.43
N LEU A 17 -1.57 3.31 5.39
CA LEU A 17 -2.21 3.99 6.53
C LEU A 17 -3.22 5.04 6.08
N ILE A 18 -2.85 5.91 5.13
CA ILE A 18 -3.71 7.01 4.68
C ILE A 18 -4.72 6.52 3.64
N GLY A 19 -4.31 5.71 2.68
CA GLY A 19 -5.19 5.23 1.62
C GLY A 19 -6.31 4.33 2.16
N THR A 20 -5.95 3.27 2.89
CA THR A 20 -6.94 2.37 3.50
C THR A 20 -7.73 3.05 4.62
N GLY A 21 -7.10 3.96 5.37
CA GLY A 21 -7.80 4.84 6.30
C GLY A 21 -8.90 5.64 5.58
N ALA A 22 -8.60 6.25 4.44
CA ALA A 22 -9.60 6.96 3.66
C ALA A 22 -10.74 6.05 3.18
N VAL A 23 -10.52 4.76 2.95
CA VAL A 23 -11.62 3.81 2.65
C VAL A 23 -12.51 3.59 3.88
N VAL A 24 -11.92 3.47 5.06
CA VAL A 24 -12.67 3.24 6.32
C VAL A 24 -13.43 4.49 6.77
N PHE A 25 -12.88 5.68 6.53
CA PHE A 25 -13.44 6.95 7.01
C PHE A 25 -14.15 7.77 5.92
N GLY A 26 -13.86 7.52 4.65
CA GLY A 26 -14.29 8.36 3.54
C GLY A 26 -15.73 8.11 3.12
N GLU A 27 -16.46 9.19 2.91
CA GLU A 27 -17.88 9.15 2.54
C GLU A 27 -18.10 9.16 1.01
N SER A 28 -17.08 9.56 0.24
CA SER A 28 -17.16 9.71 -1.21
C SER A 28 -16.00 9.04 -1.94
N MET A 29 -16.27 8.54 -3.14
CA MET A 29 -15.24 7.98 -4.02
C MET A 29 -14.17 9.03 -4.38
N LEU A 30 -14.57 10.30 -4.50
CA LEU A 30 -13.64 11.40 -4.75
C LEU A 30 -12.66 11.61 -3.60
N SER A 31 -13.12 11.59 -2.34
CA SER A 31 -12.23 11.74 -1.17
C SER A 31 -11.24 10.57 -1.06
N ILE A 32 -11.69 9.35 -1.35
CA ILE A 32 -10.82 8.16 -1.34
C ILE A 32 -9.76 8.28 -2.44
N ALA A 33 -10.17 8.61 -3.67
CA ALA A 33 -9.27 8.78 -4.80
C ALA A 33 -8.23 9.89 -4.55
N LEU A 34 -8.66 11.03 -3.99
CA LEU A 34 -7.76 12.12 -3.63
C LEU A 34 -6.79 11.72 -2.53
N ALA A 35 -7.21 10.99 -1.50
CA ALA A 35 -6.31 10.54 -0.44
C ALA A 35 -5.19 9.63 -0.97
N PHE A 36 -5.54 8.63 -1.78
CA PHE A 36 -4.55 7.77 -2.44
C PHE A 36 -3.63 8.55 -3.39
N GLY A 37 -4.19 9.42 -4.23
CA GLY A 37 -3.40 10.22 -5.17
C GLY A 37 -2.41 11.15 -4.47
N LEU A 38 -2.89 11.90 -3.47
CA LEU A 38 -2.07 12.87 -2.74
C LEU A 38 -0.96 12.20 -1.93
N ILE A 39 -1.24 11.06 -1.28
CA ILE A 39 -0.17 10.38 -0.51
C ILE A 39 0.89 9.77 -1.42
N VAL A 40 0.52 9.22 -2.58
CA VAL A 40 1.50 8.75 -3.57
C VAL A 40 2.38 9.91 -4.04
N ILE A 41 1.79 11.08 -4.34
CA ILE A 41 2.56 12.27 -4.74
C ILE A 41 3.49 12.73 -3.62
N ALA A 42 2.98 12.86 -2.39
CA ALA A 42 3.76 13.31 -1.24
C ALA A 42 4.97 12.39 -0.99
N MET A 43 4.77 11.08 -1.04
CA MET A 43 5.86 10.12 -0.88
C MET A 43 6.80 10.11 -2.09
N ALA A 44 6.29 10.20 -3.32
CA ALA A 44 7.14 10.28 -4.52
C ALA A 44 8.11 11.48 -4.46
N TYR A 45 7.66 12.65 -4.00
CA TYR A 45 8.54 13.80 -3.78
C TYR A 45 9.51 13.62 -2.61
N SER A 46 9.08 12.92 -1.55
CA SER A 46 9.87 12.76 -0.32
C SER A 46 10.98 11.71 -0.46
N ILE A 47 10.69 10.57 -1.09
CA ILE A 47 11.60 9.42 -1.16
C ILE A 47 12.02 9.04 -2.59
N GLY A 48 11.49 9.71 -3.62
CA GLY A 48 11.77 9.39 -5.02
C GLY A 48 13.25 9.48 -5.38
N THR A 49 13.97 10.47 -4.86
CA THR A 49 15.43 10.61 -5.08
C THR A 49 16.26 9.54 -4.38
N ILE A 50 15.69 8.86 -3.38
CA ILE A 50 16.36 7.83 -2.58
C ILE A 50 16.15 6.44 -3.20
N SER A 51 14.89 6.03 -3.36
CA SER A 51 14.53 4.67 -3.79
C SER A 51 13.91 4.57 -5.18
N GLY A 52 13.47 5.69 -5.78
CA GLY A 52 12.58 5.68 -6.95
C GLY A 52 11.09 5.58 -6.59
N ALA A 53 10.76 5.52 -5.29
CA ALA A 53 9.39 5.50 -4.75
C ALA A 53 8.47 4.48 -5.43
N HIS A 54 8.87 3.19 -5.47
CA HIS A 54 8.03 2.16 -6.09
C HIS A 54 6.77 1.93 -5.24
N MET A 55 6.94 1.80 -3.92
CA MET A 55 5.89 1.61 -2.90
C MET A 55 4.90 0.50 -3.23
N ASN A 56 5.30 -0.43 -4.09
CA ASN A 56 4.44 -1.40 -4.73
C ASN A 56 5.29 -2.56 -5.30
N PRO A 57 5.01 -3.81 -4.89
CA PRO A 57 5.67 -4.99 -5.44
C PRO A 57 5.52 -5.15 -6.96
N ALA A 58 4.36 -4.80 -7.53
CA ALA A 58 4.10 -4.89 -8.97
C ALA A 58 4.95 -3.89 -9.77
N VAL A 59 5.10 -2.65 -9.27
CA VAL A 59 5.98 -1.64 -9.87
C VAL A 59 7.44 -2.10 -9.78
N SER A 60 7.82 -2.67 -8.64
CA SER A 60 9.17 -3.22 -8.45
C SER A 60 9.45 -4.39 -9.40
N LEU A 61 8.46 -5.26 -9.63
CA LEU A 61 8.55 -6.34 -10.61
C LEU A 61 8.70 -5.78 -12.03
N ALA A 62 7.91 -4.79 -12.42
CA ALA A 62 8.01 -4.15 -13.72
C ALA A 62 9.40 -3.53 -13.95
N MET A 63 9.97 -2.87 -12.94
CA MET A 63 11.32 -2.30 -13.01
C MET A 63 12.42 -3.36 -13.09
N PHE A 64 12.22 -4.52 -12.44
CA PHE A 64 13.10 -5.67 -12.56
C PHE A 64 13.05 -6.26 -13.97
N LEU A 65 11.85 -6.49 -14.53
CA LEU A 65 11.66 -7.04 -15.88
C LEU A 65 12.19 -6.10 -16.97
N ASN A 66 12.14 -4.79 -16.75
CA ASN A 66 12.71 -3.78 -17.65
C ASN A 66 14.24 -3.62 -17.48
N GLY A 67 14.90 -4.47 -16.68
CA GLY A 67 16.35 -4.41 -16.46
C GLY A 67 16.84 -3.18 -15.69
N ARG A 68 15.93 -2.42 -15.07
CA ARG A 68 16.25 -1.19 -14.30
C ARG A 68 16.56 -1.48 -12.83
N MET A 69 16.43 -2.73 -12.40
CA MET A 69 16.72 -3.20 -11.06
C MET A 69 17.24 -4.64 -11.10
N ASN A 70 18.13 -5.00 -10.18
CA ASN A 70 18.62 -6.38 -10.07
C ASN A 70 17.72 -7.23 -9.16
N PHE A 71 17.85 -8.56 -9.24
CA PHE A 71 16.99 -9.49 -8.48
C PHE A 71 17.11 -9.30 -6.96
N LYS A 72 18.31 -9.08 -6.44
CA LYS A 72 18.51 -8.83 -5.00
C LYS A 72 17.79 -7.56 -4.54
N GLY A 73 17.86 -6.50 -5.32
CA GLY A 73 17.16 -5.24 -5.06
C GLY A 73 15.65 -5.41 -5.09
N PHE A 74 15.14 -6.17 -6.07
CA PHE A 74 13.72 -6.51 -6.15
C PHE A 74 13.22 -7.19 -4.88
N ILE A 75 13.88 -8.27 -4.42
CA ILE A 75 13.46 -8.99 -3.22
C ILE A 75 13.50 -8.10 -1.97
N VAL A 76 14.54 -7.26 -1.83
CA VAL A 76 14.64 -6.31 -0.71
C VAL A 76 13.51 -5.28 -0.75
N TYR A 77 13.16 -4.76 -1.93
CA TYR A 77 12.06 -3.81 -2.09
C TYR A 77 10.72 -4.44 -1.74
N VAL A 78 10.44 -5.65 -2.25
CA VAL A 78 9.20 -6.36 -1.94
C VAL A 78 9.09 -6.64 -0.44
N GLY A 79 10.15 -7.14 0.19
CA GLY A 79 10.16 -7.36 1.64
C GLY A 79 9.91 -6.08 2.44
N ALA A 80 10.54 -4.97 2.05
CA ALA A 80 10.34 -3.67 2.67
C ALA A 80 8.91 -3.14 2.49
N GLN A 81 8.34 -3.26 1.29
CA GLN A 81 6.98 -2.84 0.97
C GLN A 81 5.96 -3.63 1.77
N LEU A 82 6.10 -4.96 1.84
CA LEU A 82 5.22 -5.80 2.65
C LEU A 82 5.31 -5.46 4.14
N ALA A 83 6.51 -5.27 4.67
CA ALA A 83 6.70 -4.84 6.06
C ALA A 83 6.06 -3.47 6.32
N GLY A 84 6.23 -2.52 5.40
CA GLY A 84 5.59 -1.21 5.46
C GLY A 84 4.06 -1.29 5.44
N ALA A 85 3.49 -2.10 4.55
CA ALA A 85 2.04 -2.30 4.44
C ALA A 85 1.44 -2.91 5.72
N VAL A 86 2.10 -3.93 6.29
CA VAL A 86 1.69 -4.54 7.56
C VAL A 86 1.75 -3.51 8.69
N ALA A 87 2.85 -2.75 8.80
CA ALA A 87 3.00 -1.71 9.81
C ALA A 87 1.93 -0.61 9.68
N GLY A 88 1.64 -0.14 8.45
CA GLY A 88 0.60 0.85 8.18
C GLY A 88 -0.79 0.34 8.58
N SER A 89 -1.10 -0.91 8.26
CA SER A 89 -2.36 -1.56 8.63
C SER A 89 -2.49 -1.73 10.15
N ALA A 90 -1.41 -2.13 10.83
CA ALA A 90 -1.39 -2.28 12.29
C ALA A 90 -1.60 -0.94 13.01
N ILE A 91 -0.98 0.14 12.51
CA ILE A 91 -1.19 1.49 13.04
C ILE A 91 -2.64 1.94 12.82
N LEU A 92 -3.19 1.71 11.62
CA LEU A 92 -4.60 2.03 11.35
C LEU A 92 -5.54 1.25 12.28
N GLN A 93 -5.33 -0.06 12.42
CA GLN A 93 -6.11 -0.92 13.30
C GLN A 93 -6.09 -0.40 14.75
N TYR A 94 -4.92 -0.03 15.25
CA TYR A 94 -4.78 0.57 16.58
C TYR A 94 -5.66 1.83 16.72
N PHE A 95 -5.58 2.77 15.77
CA PHE A 95 -6.40 3.99 15.82
C PHE A 95 -7.90 3.73 15.70
N LEU A 96 -8.32 2.74 14.91
CA LEU A 96 -9.73 2.35 14.77
C LEU A 96 -10.29 1.79 16.07
N ILE A 97 -9.55 0.87 16.72
CA ILE A 97 -9.91 0.30 18.02
C ILE A 97 -10.07 1.41 19.06
N GLN A 98 -9.10 2.34 19.13
CA GLN A 98 -9.16 3.46 20.07
C GLN A 98 -10.33 4.42 19.78
N SER A 99 -10.78 4.50 18.53
CA SER A 99 -11.91 5.33 18.11
C SER A 99 -13.27 4.63 18.23
N GLY A 100 -13.30 3.37 18.72
CA GLY A 100 -14.52 2.56 18.81
C GLY A 100 -15.12 2.15 17.47
N LYS A 101 -14.32 2.18 16.38
CA LYS A 101 -14.74 1.76 15.04
C LYS A 101 -14.39 0.30 14.79
N ASP A 102 -15.13 -0.32 13.87
CA ASP A 102 -14.81 -1.66 13.40
C ASP A 102 -13.44 -1.67 12.69
N ALA A 103 -12.61 -2.63 13.05
CA ALA A 103 -11.23 -2.78 12.61
C ALA A 103 -10.96 -4.16 11.97
N THR A 104 -12.02 -4.88 11.59
CA THR A 104 -11.90 -6.22 10.98
C THR A 104 -11.40 -6.17 9.54
N ASN A 105 -11.94 -5.28 8.71
CA ASN A 105 -11.63 -5.27 7.27
C ASN A 105 -10.49 -4.31 6.88
N LEU A 106 -10.21 -3.25 7.64
CA LEU A 106 -9.11 -2.30 7.40
C LEU A 106 -9.02 -1.77 5.95
N GLY A 107 -10.17 -1.59 5.27
CA GLY A 107 -10.23 -1.16 3.88
C GLY A 107 -9.90 -2.24 2.84
N ALA A 108 -9.91 -3.51 3.23
CA ALA A 108 -9.75 -4.64 2.31
C ALA A 108 -10.89 -4.71 1.30
N THR A 109 -10.54 -5.06 0.06
CA THR A 109 -11.51 -5.36 -0.99
C THR A 109 -12.01 -6.80 -0.80
N ILE A 110 -13.12 -6.94 -0.08
CA ILE A 110 -13.78 -8.23 0.15
C ILE A 110 -14.79 -8.53 -0.96
N LEU A 111 -15.08 -9.81 -1.18
CA LEU A 111 -16.15 -10.24 -2.08
C LEU A 111 -17.51 -9.79 -1.54
N ALA A 112 -18.44 -9.50 -2.44
CA ALA A 112 -19.85 -9.36 -2.07
C ALA A 112 -20.35 -10.70 -1.49
N GLU A 113 -21.30 -10.65 -0.56
CA GLU A 113 -21.79 -11.83 0.19
C GLU A 113 -22.33 -12.95 -0.70
N ASP A 114 -22.74 -12.64 -1.93
CA ASP A 114 -23.28 -13.54 -2.93
C ASP A 114 -22.25 -14.12 -3.92
N LEU A 115 -20.99 -13.67 -3.85
CA LEU A 115 -19.94 -14.08 -4.78
C LEU A 115 -18.98 -15.07 -4.14
N THR A 116 -18.69 -16.15 -4.85
CA THR A 116 -17.66 -17.13 -4.47
C THR A 116 -16.37 -16.86 -5.24
N ALA A 117 -15.22 -17.31 -4.74
CA ALA A 117 -13.95 -17.13 -5.45
C ALA A 117 -13.94 -17.72 -6.89
N SER A 118 -14.77 -18.74 -7.16
CA SER A 118 -14.96 -19.31 -8.50
C SER A 118 -15.75 -18.41 -9.45
N SER A 119 -16.58 -17.51 -8.94
CA SER A 119 -17.44 -16.62 -9.74
C SER A 119 -16.65 -15.65 -10.64
N GLY A 120 -15.35 -15.45 -10.38
CA GLY A 120 -14.47 -14.62 -11.22
C GLY A 120 -13.71 -15.39 -12.31
N VAL A 121 -13.78 -16.73 -12.34
CA VAL A 121 -13.07 -17.57 -13.32
C VAL A 121 -13.95 -17.90 -14.53
N ASP A 122 -15.27 -17.73 -14.39
CA ASP A 122 -16.27 -18.03 -15.43
C ASP A 122 -16.56 -16.84 -16.39
N LEU A 123 -15.71 -15.80 -16.40
CA LEU A 123 -15.75 -14.65 -17.32
C LEU A 123 -14.62 -14.72 -18.35
#